data_AF-A0A849TXY8-F1
#
_entry.id   AF-A0A849TXY8-F1
#
_cell.length_a   1.000
_cell.length_b   1.000
_cell.length_c   1.000
_cell.angle_alpha   90.00
_cell.angle_beta   90.00
_cell.angle_gamma   90.00
#
_symmetry.space_group_name_H-M   'P 1'
#
loop_
_entity.id
_entity.type
_entity.pdbx_description
1 polymer ?
#
loop_
_entity_poly.entity_id
_entity_poly.type
_entity_poly.pdbx_seq_one_letter_code
_entity_poly.pdbx_strand_id
1 'polypeptide(L)'
;MTPNFILSQYPISRSISYTCPFCNRGGLTTYVTHRTPFKSVTNERKILEVAVVECPNPGCHEFAIRAKLLRQKKSRSDRTQHEPTETGESWVLRPRSTAKQVPNYVPEAIRRDYEEACLIRDLSPKASATLSRRCLQGMIRDFHDVKKGRLIDEINAIKEKVDPITWNAIDGLRTIGNIGAHMEKDVNLLIDVEANEAQLLISLNEYLFKEWYIHRQERTQMMKAISTAAQTKKEAKNGGLKQSPST
;
A
#
# COMPACT_ATOMS: atom_id res chain seq x y z
N MET A 1 -15.98 13.59 34.22
CA MET A 1 -14.58 13.40 34.68
C MET A 1 -13.82 12.72 33.56
N THR A 2 -13.01 13.46 32.80
CA THR A 2 -12.04 12.89 31.86
C THR A 2 -10.94 12.20 32.67
N PRO A 3 -10.62 10.92 32.45
CA PRO A 3 -9.52 10.28 33.14
C PRO A 3 -8.21 10.97 32.74
N ASN A 4 -7.50 11.54 33.72
CA ASN A 4 -6.13 12.01 33.52
C ASN A 4 -5.24 10.78 33.30
N PHE A 5 -4.79 10.58 32.05
CA PHE A 5 -3.81 9.55 31.72
C PHE A 5 -2.41 10.02 32.13
N ILE A 6 -1.99 9.68 33.35
CA ILE A 6 -0.61 9.87 33.79
C ILE A 6 0.23 8.72 33.19
N LEU A 7 1.00 9.01 32.14
CA LEU A 7 1.95 8.07 31.54
C LEU A 7 3.22 8.00 32.39
N SER A 8 3.30 7.06 33.35
CA SER A 8 4.39 6.99 34.33
C SER A 8 5.58 6.09 33.92
N GLN A 9 5.88 5.89 32.64
CA GLN A 9 7.02 5.06 32.23
C GLN A 9 7.84 5.69 31.11
N TYR A 10 9.16 5.76 31.32
CA TYR A 10 10.14 6.20 30.34
C TYR A 10 10.05 5.34 29.07
N PRO A 11 10.08 5.95 27.87
CA PRO A 11 9.95 5.21 26.63
C PRO A 11 11.16 4.31 26.40
N ILE A 12 10.91 3.05 26.06
CA ILE A 12 11.98 2.11 25.67
C ILE A 12 12.29 2.37 24.19
N SER A 13 13.47 2.91 23.90
CA SER A 13 13.98 3.06 22.53
C SER A 13 14.62 1.74 22.06
N ARG A 14 14.13 1.18 20.96
CA ARG A 14 14.76 0.02 20.29
C ARG A 14 14.89 0.29 18.79
N SER A 15 16.02 -0.10 18.22
CA SER A 15 16.26 -0.03 16.78
C SER A 15 15.58 -1.20 16.08
N ILE A 16 14.78 -0.92 15.05
CA ILE A 16 14.12 -1.93 14.23
C ILE A 16 14.32 -1.65 12.75
N SER A 17 14.36 -2.71 11.94
CA SER A 17 14.13 -2.58 10.51
C SER A 17 12.67 -2.18 10.28
N TYR A 18 12.45 -1.05 9.63
CA TYR A 18 11.14 -0.46 9.43
C TYR A 18 11.04 0.08 8.00
N THR A 19 9.98 -0.30 7.30
CA THR A 19 9.60 0.33 6.04
C THR A 19 8.47 1.30 6.34
N CYS A 20 8.69 2.58 6.03
CA CYS A 20 7.69 3.61 6.24
C CYS A 20 6.49 3.37 5.31
N PRO A 21 5.26 3.25 5.84
CA PRO A 21 4.09 3.00 5.01
C PRO A 21 3.66 4.22 4.18
N PHE A 22 4.26 5.40 4.44
CA PHE A 22 3.98 6.62 3.70
C PHE A 22 4.92 6.77 2.50
N CYS A 23 6.24 6.78 2.71
CA CYS A 23 7.21 7.00 1.62
C CYS A 23 7.81 5.70 1.05
N ASN A 24 7.43 4.54 1.59
CA ASN A 24 7.91 3.20 1.22
C ASN A 24 9.44 3.02 1.27
N ARG A 25 10.16 3.89 2.02
CA ARG A 25 11.60 3.77 2.26
C ARG A 25 11.84 2.90 3.50
N GLY A 26 12.74 1.93 3.35
CA GLY A 26 13.22 1.08 4.44
C GLY A 26 14.43 1.69 5.15
N GLY A 27 14.55 1.43 6.46
CA GLY A 27 15.72 1.82 7.23
C GLY A 27 15.65 1.37 8.70
N LEU A 28 16.74 1.61 9.43
CA LEU A 28 16.72 1.52 10.89
C LEU A 28 16.03 2.77 11.45
N THR A 29 15.04 2.56 12.31
CA THR A 29 14.39 3.66 13.04
C THR A 29 14.27 3.32 14.52
N THR A 30 14.13 4.36 15.32
CA THR A 30 13.78 4.27 16.74
C THR A 30 12.27 4.45 16.86
N TYR A 31 11.63 3.64 17.69
CA TYR A 31 10.23 3.82 18.04
C TYR A 31 10.08 4.10 19.53
N VAL A 32 9.06 4.90 19.85
CA VAL A 32 8.66 5.22 21.21
C VAL A 32 7.54 4.26 21.59
N THR A 33 7.67 3.59 22.73
CA THR A 33 6.61 2.71 23.25
C THR A 33 6.13 3.22 24.60
N HIS A 34 4.82 3.41 24.73
CA HIS A 34 4.15 3.65 26.00
C HIS A 34 3.39 2.40 26.44
N ARG A 35 3.60 1.99 27.69
CA ARG A 35 2.90 0.84 28.29
C ARG A 35 2.10 1.30 29.49
N THR A 36 0.80 1.06 29.46
CA THR A 36 -0.12 1.39 30.55
C THR A 36 -0.70 0.09 31.11
N PRO A 37 -0.21 -0.41 32.25
CA PRO A 37 -0.82 -1.56 32.92
C PRO A 37 -2.17 -1.15 33.53
N PHE A 38 -3.15 -2.05 33.47
CA PHE A 38 -4.44 -1.88 34.11
C PHE A 38 -5.02 -3.23 34.54
N LYS A 39 -6.00 -3.20 35.44
CA LYS A 39 -6.80 -4.39 35.81
C LYS A 39 -8.13 -4.34 35.10
N SER A 40 -8.53 -5.44 34.47
CA SER A 40 -9.90 -5.59 33.95
C SER A 40 -10.91 -5.69 35.09
N VAL A 41 -12.20 -5.61 34.74
CA VAL A 41 -13.32 -5.89 35.66
C VAL A 41 -13.23 -7.32 36.22
N THR A 42 -12.66 -8.27 35.46
CA THR A 42 -12.41 -9.65 35.89
C THR A 42 -11.14 -9.83 36.74
N ASN A 43 -10.51 -8.73 37.17
CA ASN A 43 -9.26 -8.70 37.95
C ASN A 43 -8.05 -9.37 37.22
N GLU A 44 -8.09 -9.39 35.88
CA GLU A 44 -6.96 -9.79 35.04
C GLU A 44 -6.03 -8.59 34.84
N ARG A 45 -4.71 -8.81 34.96
CA ARG A 45 -3.73 -7.78 34.61
C ARG A 45 -3.55 -7.74 33.10
N LYS A 46 -3.81 -6.56 32.52
CA LYS A 46 -3.63 -6.27 31.10
C LYS A 46 -2.67 -5.09 30.95
N ILE A 47 -2.04 -4.99 29.79
CA ILE A 47 -1.18 -3.87 29.43
C ILE A 47 -1.66 -3.33 28.09
N LEU A 48 -1.98 -2.05 28.03
CA LEU A 48 -2.14 -1.35 26.77
C LEU A 48 -0.76 -0.84 26.34
N GLU A 49 -0.26 -1.34 25.22
CA GLU A 49 0.98 -0.88 24.60
C GLU A 49 0.66 -0.03 23.37
N VAL A 50 1.20 1.19 23.30
CA VAL A 50 1.11 2.07 22.13
C VAL A 50 2.51 2.34 21.63
N ALA A 51 2.77 2.01 20.36
CA ALA A 51 4.03 2.26 19.68
C ALA A 51 3.85 3.38 18.64
N VAL A 52 4.73 4.37 18.69
CA VAL A 52 4.80 5.49 17.74
C VAL A 52 6.15 5.46 17.05
N VAL A 53 6.14 5.52 15.72
CA VAL A 53 7.34 5.54 14.87
C VAL A 53 7.28 6.79 14.02
N GLU A 54 8.30 7.65 14.08
CA GLU A 54 8.47 8.74 13.11
C GLU A 54 9.33 8.24 11.94
N CYS A 55 8.96 8.63 10.71
CA CYS A 55 9.77 8.34 9.55
C CYS A 55 11.09 9.14 9.60
N PRO A 56 12.27 8.49 9.56
CA PRO A 56 13.56 9.19 9.61
C PRO A 56 13.90 9.89 8.28
N ASN A 57 13.08 9.74 7.23
CA ASN A 57 13.29 10.41 5.96
C ASN A 57 12.96 11.92 6.11
N PRO A 58 13.91 12.84 5.87
CA PRO A 58 13.69 14.28 6.01
C PRO A 58 12.58 14.85 5.13
N GLY A 59 12.26 14.16 4.03
CA GLY A 59 11.15 14.53 3.15
C GLY A 59 9.79 13.92 3.52
N CYS A 60 9.68 13.19 4.63
CA CYS A 60 8.44 12.49 5.03
C CYS A 60 7.95 12.93 6.42
N HIS A 61 8.73 12.71 7.49
CA HIS A 61 8.35 13.00 8.89
C HIS A 61 6.98 12.47 9.34
N GLU A 62 6.42 11.50 8.62
CA GLU A 62 5.12 10.93 8.96
C GLU A 62 5.21 9.95 10.13
N PHE A 63 4.19 9.97 10.99
CA PHE A 63 4.07 9.08 12.16
C PHE A 63 3.27 7.80 11.85
N ALA A 64 3.80 6.63 12.17
CA ALA A 64 3.01 5.40 12.26
C ALA A 64 2.68 5.09 13.73
N ILE A 65 1.44 4.71 13.99
CA ILE A 65 0.94 4.45 15.34
C ILE A 65 0.30 3.07 15.36
N ARG A 66 0.69 2.23 16.31
CA ARG A 66 0.15 0.89 16.53
C ARG A 66 -0.19 0.72 18.01
N ALA A 67 -1.24 -0.03 18.30
CA ALA A 67 -1.61 -0.37 19.67
C ALA A 67 -1.76 -1.89 19.81
N LYS A 68 -1.43 -2.41 20.99
CA LYS A 68 -1.61 -3.81 21.36
C LYS A 68 -2.20 -3.91 22.75
N LEU A 69 -3.19 -4.77 22.91
CA LEU A 69 -3.71 -5.17 24.21
C LEU A 69 -3.09 -6.50 24.59
N LEU A 70 -2.34 -6.48 25.68
CA LEU A 70 -1.51 -7.58 26.13
C LEU A 70 -2.08 -8.19 27.42
N ARG A 71 -2.11 -9.52 27.51
CA ARG A 71 -2.53 -10.23 28.73
C ARG A 71 -1.30 -10.72 29.49
N GLN A 72 -1.24 -10.42 30.79
CA GLN A 72 -0.16 -10.89 31.65
C GLN A 72 -0.59 -12.18 32.36
N LYS A 73 0.13 -13.28 32.15
CA LYS A 73 -0.08 -14.51 32.92
C LYS A 73 0.33 -14.29 34.38
N LYS A 74 -0.39 -14.93 35.30
CA LYS A 74 0.01 -15.02 36.71
C LYS A 74 1.18 -16.01 36.79
N SER A 75 2.40 -15.52 36.96
CA SER A 75 3.52 -16.39 37.31
C SER A 75 3.25 -17.01 38.68
N ARG A 76 3.48 -18.33 38.80
CA ARG A 76 3.20 -19.10 40.00
C ARG A 76 4.43 -19.40 40.85
N SER A 77 5.58 -18.78 40.57
CA SER A 77 6.79 -18.98 41.36
C SER A 77 7.72 -17.78 41.33
N ASP A 78 8.58 -17.77 42.33
CA ASP A 78 9.41 -16.68 42.80
C ASP A 78 10.23 -15.95 41.74
N ARG A 79 10.44 -14.66 42.05
CA ARG A 79 11.51 -13.74 41.60
C ARG A 79 12.36 -14.18 40.40
N THR A 80 12.33 -13.33 39.38
CA THR A 80 13.26 -13.26 38.23
C THR A 80 12.97 -14.19 37.05
N GLN A 81 11.91 -13.89 36.30
CA GLN A 81 11.92 -13.94 34.84
C GLN A 81 10.69 -13.21 34.28
N HIS A 82 10.89 -12.28 33.35
CA HIS A 82 9.81 -11.62 32.62
C HIS A 82 9.10 -12.68 31.77
N GLU A 83 8.02 -13.28 32.29
CA GLU A 83 7.24 -14.30 31.59
C GLU A 83 6.56 -13.73 30.33
N PRO A 84 6.32 -14.58 29.31
CA PRO A 84 5.83 -14.17 28.01
C PRO A 84 4.42 -13.59 28.11
N THR A 85 4.31 -12.34 27.67
CA THR A 85 3.04 -11.66 27.47
C THR A 85 2.26 -12.34 26.34
N GLU A 86 1.05 -12.84 26.61
CA GLU A 86 0.17 -13.29 25.53
C GLU A 86 -0.29 -12.06 24.74
N THR A 87 -0.08 -12.10 23.42
CA THR A 87 -0.54 -11.05 22.54
C THR A 87 -2.05 -11.19 22.40
N GLY A 88 -2.80 -10.21 22.91
CA GLY A 88 -4.23 -10.10 22.66
C GLY A 88 -4.48 -9.35 21.36
N GLU A 89 -5.46 -8.45 21.37
CA GLU A 89 -5.83 -7.67 20.20
C GLU A 89 -4.74 -6.67 19.79
N SER A 90 -4.66 -6.37 18.49
CA SER A 90 -3.74 -5.38 17.95
C SER A 90 -4.43 -4.50 16.93
N TRP A 91 -4.06 -3.22 16.91
CA TRP A 91 -4.63 -2.21 16.03
C TRP A 91 -3.55 -1.40 15.34
N VAL A 92 -3.78 -1.10 14.06
CA VAL A 92 -3.02 -0.07 13.33
C VAL A 92 -3.84 1.21 13.42
N LEU A 93 -3.34 2.19 14.17
CA LEU A 93 -4.03 3.47 14.35
C LEU A 93 -3.65 4.46 13.24
N ARG A 94 -2.41 4.38 12.73
CA ARG A 94 -1.91 5.22 11.64
C ARG A 94 -0.77 4.54 10.86
N PRO A 95 -0.75 4.59 9.51
CA PRO A 95 -1.87 5.01 8.65
C PRO A 95 -3.04 4.03 8.76
N ARG A 96 -4.26 4.52 8.54
CA ARG A 96 -5.46 3.66 8.56
C ARG A 96 -5.56 2.74 7.33
N SER A 97 -4.90 3.13 6.23
CA SER A 97 -4.85 2.39 4.98
C SER A 97 -3.44 1.87 4.73
N THR A 98 -3.34 0.68 4.13
CA THR A 98 -2.06 0.13 3.64
C THR A 98 -1.73 0.60 2.22
N ALA A 99 -2.49 1.55 1.67
CA ALA A 99 -2.28 2.07 0.32
C ALA A 99 -0.86 2.61 0.15
N LYS A 100 -0.13 2.04 -0.81
CA LYS A 100 1.12 2.61 -1.32
C LYS A 100 0.85 3.95 -2.02
N GLN A 101 1.81 4.87 -1.98
CA GLN A 101 1.71 6.12 -2.73
C GLN A 101 1.65 5.86 -4.23
N VAL A 102 0.56 6.27 -4.86
CA VAL A 102 0.40 6.27 -6.31
C VAL A 102 0.73 7.68 -6.84
N PRO A 103 1.56 7.82 -7.88
CA PRO A 103 1.96 9.13 -8.39
C PRO A 103 0.78 10.00 -8.85
N ASN A 104 0.91 11.32 -8.71
CA ASN A 104 -0.15 12.29 -9.02
C ASN A 104 -0.56 12.36 -10.49
N TYR A 105 0.28 11.87 -11.42
CA TYR A 105 -0.04 11.78 -12.84
C TYR A 105 -0.98 10.62 -13.18
N VAL A 106 -1.25 9.71 -12.23
CA VAL A 106 -2.34 8.74 -12.35
C VAL A 106 -3.68 9.46 -12.06
N PRO A 107 -4.72 9.26 -12.89
CA PRO A 107 -6.02 9.91 -12.70
C PRO A 107 -6.56 9.79 -11.27
N GLU A 108 -7.11 10.89 -10.76
CA GLU A 108 -7.54 10.97 -9.37
C GLU A 108 -8.61 9.94 -9.00
N ALA A 109 -9.57 9.68 -9.89
CA ALA A 109 -10.61 8.69 -9.65
C ALA A 109 -10.02 7.28 -9.41
N ILE A 110 -8.99 6.90 -10.17
CA ILE A 110 -8.32 5.61 -10.03
C ILE A 110 -7.58 5.55 -8.68
N ARG A 111 -6.88 6.63 -8.31
CA ARG A 111 -6.17 6.71 -7.03
C ARG A 111 -7.12 6.61 -5.84
N ARG A 112 -8.25 7.34 -5.87
CA ARG A 112 -9.26 7.31 -4.80
C ARG A 112 -9.85 5.92 -4.63
N ASP A 113 -10.21 5.25 -5.73
CA ASP A 113 -10.74 3.88 -5.69
C ASP A 113 -9.78 2.91 -5.03
N TYR A 114 -8.49 3.00 -5.39
CA TYR A 114 -7.44 2.19 -4.80
C TYR A 114 -7.21 2.51 -3.31
N GLU A 115 -7.14 3.78 -2.95
CA GLU A 115 -6.93 4.23 -1.56
C GLU A 115 -8.07 3.77 -0.65
N GLU A 116 -9.31 3.89 -1.13
CA GLU A 116 -10.52 3.43 -0.44
C GLU A 116 -10.56 1.90 -0.35
N ALA A 117 -10.22 1.18 -1.43
CA ALA A 117 -10.12 -0.28 -1.41
C ALA A 117 -9.15 -0.78 -0.34
N CYS A 118 -7.98 -0.14 -0.23
CA CYS A 118 -6.99 -0.45 0.80
C CYS A 118 -7.49 -0.13 2.22
N LEU A 119 -8.26 0.96 2.38
CA LEU A 119 -8.77 1.39 3.68
C LEU A 119 -9.80 0.41 4.25
N ILE A 120 -10.66 -0.14 3.40
CA ILE A 120 -11.78 -0.99 3.83
C ILE A 120 -11.53 -2.48 3.62
N ARG A 121 -10.31 -2.90 3.27
CA ARG A 121 -9.96 -4.31 3.03
C ARG A 121 -10.43 -5.24 4.14
N ASP A 122 -10.11 -4.91 5.39
CA ASP A 122 -10.47 -5.75 6.56
C ASP A 122 -11.88 -5.44 7.10
N LEU A 123 -12.45 -4.28 6.76
CA LEU A 123 -13.76 -3.82 7.25
C LEU A 123 -14.91 -4.32 6.37
N SER A 124 -14.69 -4.36 5.06
CA SER A 124 -15.61 -4.86 4.05
C SER A 124 -14.80 -5.35 2.84
N PRO A 125 -14.29 -6.60 2.88
CA PRO A 125 -13.53 -7.14 1.76
C PRO A 125 -14.32 -7.15 0.45
N LYS A 126 -15.64 -7.33 0.52
CA LYS A 126 -16.56 -7.22 -0.63
C LYS A 126 -16.54 -5.83 -1.27
N ALA A 127 -16.62 -4.77 -0.48
CA ALA A 127 -16.55 -3.40 -1.00
C ALA A 127 -15.14 -3.11 -1.53
N SER A 128 -14.09 -3.57 -0.84
CA SER A 128 -12.71 -3.48 -1.29
C SER A 128 -12.48 -4.14 -2.66
N ALA A 129 -13.02 -5.34 -2.88
CA ALA A 129 -12.96 -6.02 -4.17
C ALA A 129 -13.71 -5.26 -5.28
N THR A 130 -14.86 -4.67 -4.96
CA THR A 130 -15.64 -3.86 -5.91
C THR A 130 -14.87 -2.61 -6.33
N LEU A 131 -14.30 -1.88 -5.38
CA LEU A 131 -13.46 -0.70 -5.63
C LEU A 131 -12.18 -1.08 -6.40
N SER A 132 -11.56 -2.21 -6.08
CA SER A 132 -10.38 -2.70 -6.79
C SER A 132 -10.68 -2.99 -8.27
N ARG A 133 -11.87 -3.53 -8.59
CA ARG A 133 -12.32 -3.73 -9.98
C ARG A 133 -12.60 -2.40 -10.68
N ARG A 134 -13.20 -1.43 -10.00
CA ARG A 134 -13.43 -0.07 -10.54
C ARG A 134 -12.10 0.63 -10.84
N CYS A 135 -11.12 0.49 -9.96
CA CYS A 135 -9.75 0.94 -10.15
C CYS A 135 -9.11 0.29 -11.40
N LEU A 136 -9.17 -1.05 -11.52
CA LEU A 136 -8.67 -1.77 -12.71
C LEU A 136 -9.35 -1.27 -13.99
N GLN A 137 -10.67 -1.12 -13.96
CA GLN A 137 -11.45 -0.61 -15.10
C GLN A 137 -10.99 0.77 -15.54
N GLY A 138 -10.80 1.68 -14.56
CA GLY A 138 -10.26 3.00 -14.79
C GLY A 138 -8.88 2.97 -15.42
N MET A 139 -7.98 2.11 -14.91
CA MET A 139 -6.64 1.94 -15.47
C MET A 139 -6.67 1.43 -16.92
N ILE A 140 -7.51 0.45 -17.25
CA ILE A 140 -7.64 -0.06 -18.62
C ILE A 140 -8.11 1.05 -19.57
N ARG A 141 -9.11 1.82 -19.15
CA ARG A 141 -9.68 2.93 -19.94
C ARG A 141 -8.68 4.05 -20.17
N ASP A 142 -7.92 4.40 -19.16
CA ASP A 142 -6.95 5.49 -19.20
C ASP A 142 -5.67 5.08 -19.95
N PHE A 143 -5.11 3.92 -19.59
CA PHE A 143 -3.80 3.49 -20.10
C PHE A 143 -3.86 2.89 -21.51
N HIS A 144 -4.87 2.07 -21.79
CA HIS A 144 -5.01 1.35 -23.06
C HIS A 144 -6.02 1.97 -24.02
N ASP A 145 -6.73 3.03 -23.60
CA ASP A 145 -7.81 3.70 -24.33
C ASP A 145 -8.91 2.75 -24.80
N VAL A 146 -9.29 1.80 -23.92
CA VAL A 146 -10.33 0.81 -24.19
C VAL A 146 -11.56 1.13 -23.36
N LYS A 147 -12.68 1.43 -24.02
CA LYS A 147 -13.97 1.71 -23.37
C LYS A 147 -15.04 0.75 -23.91
N LYS A 148 -15.57 -0.11 -23.05
CA LYS A 148 -16.68 -1.02 -23.34
C LYS A 148 -17.71 -0.99 -22.20
N GLY A 149 -18.86 -1.64 -22.42
CA GLY A 149 -19.95 -1.66 -21.45
C GLY A 149 -19.63 -2.41 -20.16
N ARG A 150 -18.84 -3.48 -20.23
CA ARG A 150 -18.50 -4.34 -19.08
C ARG A 150 -17.00 -4.49 -18.94
N LEU A 151 -16.52 -4.64 -17.69
CA LEU A 151 -15.11 -4.86 -17.39
C LEU A 151 -14.53 -6.08 -18.14
N ILE A 152 -15.31 -7.16 -18.28
CA ILE A 152 -14.87 -8.36 -19.04
C ILE A 152 -14.57 -8.04 -20.51
N ASP A 153 -15.39 -7.19 -21.13
CA ASP A 153 -15.20 -6.81 -22.53
C ASP A 153 -13.93 -5.95 -22.68
N GLU A 154 -13.61 -5.15 -21.66
CA GLU A 154 -12.39 -4.33 -21.62
C GLU A 154 -11.13 -5.17 -21.36
N ILE A 155 -11.20 -6.15 -20.45
CA ILE A 155 -10.11 -7.11 -20.19
C ILE A 155 -9.80 -7.95 -21.45
N ASN A 156 -10.84 -8.42 -22.14
CA ASN A 156 -10.65 -9.18 -23.38
C ASN A 156 -10.00 -8.34 -24.48
N ALA A 157 -10.34 -7.05 -24.56
CA ALA A 157 -9.79 -6.13 -25.56
C ALA A 157 -8.31 -5.75 -25.33
N ILE A 158 -7.74 -6.02 -24.15
CA ILE A 158 -6.31 -5.79 -23.86
C ILE A 158 -5.47 -7.07 -23.92
N LYS A 159 -6.06 -8.22 -24.27
CA LYS A 159 -5.37 -9.52 -24.27
C LYS A 159 -4.08 -9.55 -25.08
N GLU A 160 -4.07 -8.90 -26.24
CA GLU A 160 -2.90 -8.83 -27.11
C GLU A 160 -1.93 -7.69 -26.76
N LYS A 161 -2.33 -6.79 -25.84
CA LYS A 161 -1.55 -5.62 -25.41
C LYS A 161 -0.76 -5.87 -24.12
N VAL A 162 -1.07 -6.95 -23.42
CA VAL A 162 -0.52 -7.31 -22.10
C VAL A 162 0.15 -8.67 -22.22
N ASP A 163 1.22 -8.90 -21.47
CA ASP A 163 1.87 -10.21 -21.50
C ASP A 163 0.92 -11.31 -20.99
N PRO A 164 1.08 -12.56 -21.46
CA PRO A 164 0.15 -13.63 -21.11
C PRO A 164 0.03 -13.91 -19.60
N ILE A 165 1.12 -13.74 -18.83
CA ILE A 165 1.13 -14.02 -17.39
C ILE A 165 0.27 -12.98 -16.67
N THR A 166 0.51 -11.70 -16.96
CA THR A 166 -0.29 -10.60 -16.39
C THR A 166 -1.73 -10.68 -16.84
N TRP A 167 -2.01 -10.97 -18.11
CA TRP A 167 -3.38 -11.10 -18.60
C TRP A 167 -4.13 -12.24 -17.89
N ASN A 168 -3.48 -13.41 -17.71
CA ASN A 168 -4.06 -14.52 -16.96
C ASN A 168 -4.33 -14.15 -15.49
N ALA A 169 -3.45 -13.36 -14.87
CA ALA A 169 -3.68 -12.87 -13.50
C ALA A 169 -4.88 -11.91 -13.44
N ILE A 170 -5.03 -11.02 -14.42
CA ILE A 170 -6.17 -10.10 -14.55
C ILE A 170 -7.48 -10.90 -14.74
N ASP A 171 -7.52 -11.86 -15.65
CA ASP A 171 -8.72 -12.67 -15.91
C ASP A 171 -9.02 -13.62 -14.72
N GLY A 172 -8.00 -14.21 -14.10
CA GLY A 172 -8.17 -15.05 -12.91
C GLY A 172 -8.69 -14.28 -11.69
N LEU A 173 -8.27 -13.03 -11.50
CA LEU A 173 -8.77 -12.19 -10.41
C LEU A 173 -10.17 -11.62 -10.67
N ARG A 174 -10.64 -11.62 -11.92
CA ARG A 174 -12.07 -11.38 -12.21
C ARG A 174 -12.95 -12.49 -11.64
N THR A 175 -12.48 -13.75 -11.68
CA THR A 175 -13.17 -14.90 -11.08
C THR A 175 -13.09 -14.91 -9.55
N ILE A 176 -12.01 -14.41 -8.96
CA ILE A 176 -11.88 -14.23 -7.51
C ILE A 176 -12.87 -13.15 -7.07
N GLY A 177 -13.77 -13.53 -6.16
CA GLY A 177 -14.91 -12.71 -5.72
C GLY A 177 -16.09 -12.66 -6.70
N ASN A 178 -16.29 -13.69 -7.53
CA ASN A 178 -17.44 -14.07 -8.38
C ASN A 178 -18.65 -13.10 -8.57
N ILE A 179 -18.38 -11.81 -8.77
CA ILE A 179 -19.29 -10.82 -9.31
C ILE A 179 -18.91 -10.71 -10.80
N GLY A 180 -19.41 -11.63 -11.63
CA GLY A 180 -19.15 -11.52 -13.07
C GLY A 180 -19.43 -12.75 -13.93
N ALA A 181 -19.49 -13.97 -13.40
CA ALA A 181 -19.92 -15.13 -14.18
C ALA A 181 -21.46 -15.24 -14.29
N HIS A 182 -22.19 -14.58 -13.38
CA HIS A 182 -23.65 -14.56 -13.33
C HIS A 182 -24.20 -13.16 -13.02
N MET A 183 -23.72 -12.12 -13.72
CA MET A 183 -24.32 -10.78 -13.63
C MET A 183 -25.45 -10.54 -14.63
N GLU A 184 -25.81 -11.54 -15.45
CA GLU A 184 -26.90 -11.37 -16.42
C GLU A 184 -28.28 -11.72 -15.84
N LYS A 185 -28.38 -12.49 -14.74
CA LYS A 185 -29.60 -12.70 -13.94
C LYS A 185 -29.21 -13.06 -12.51
N ASP A 186 -29.92 -12.49 -11.53
CA ASP A 186 -29.84 -12.71 -10.08
C ASP A 186 -28.85 -11.88 -9.24
N VAL A 187 -29.42 -10.89 -8.55
CA VAL A 187 -28.80 -9.94 -7.61
C VAL A 187 -28.55 -10.55 -6.22
N ASN A 188 -28.82 -11.85 -6.00
CA ASN A 188 -28.91 -12.44 -4.65
C ASN A 188 -27.86 -13.50 -4.28
N LEU A 189 -26.84 -13.76 -5.10
CA LEU A 189 -25.73 -14.63 -4.68
C LEU A 189 -24.71 -13.83 -3.85
N LEU A 190 -25.00 -13.70 -2.56
CA LEU A 190 -24.08 -13.26 -1.50
C LEU A 190 -22.96 -14.30 -1.36
N ILE A 191 -21.96 -14.22 -2.23
CA ILE A 191 -20.70 -14.93 -2.03
C ILE A 191 -19.80 -14.01 -1.21
N ASP A 192 -19.34 -14.53 -0.07
CA ASP A 192 -18.44 -13.82 0.83
C ASP A 192 -17.09 -13.63 0.14
N VAL A 193 -16.52 -12.44 0.26
CA VAL A 193 -15.16 -12.15 -0.21
C VAL A 193 -14.31 -12.11 1.04
N GLU A 194 -13.23 -12.86 1.06
CA GLU A 194 -12.32 -12.86 2.21
C GLU A 194 -11.29 -11.73 2.10
N ALA A 195 -10.75 -11.29 3.24
CA ALA A 195 -9.77 -10.20 3.28
C ALA A 195 -8.48 -10.50 2.47
N ASN A 196 -8.10 -11.78 2.40
CA ASN A 196 -6.97 -12.24 1.58
C ASN A 196 -7.26 -12.15 0.08
N GLU A 197 -8.49 -12.43 -0.36
CA GLU A 197 -8.91 -12.29 -1.75
C GLU A 197 -8.95 -10.83 -2.18
N ALA A 198 -9.51 -9.96 -1.33
CA ALA A 198 -9.44 -8.51 -1.53
C ALA A 198 -7.98 -8.02 -1.59
N GLN A 199 -7.10 -8.57 -0.76
CA GLN A 199 -5.68 -8.25 -0.81
C GLN A 199 -5.02 -8.65 -2.14
N LEU A 200 -5.42 -9.77 -2.76
CA LEU A 200 -4.89 -10.16 -4.07
C LEU A 200 -5.27 -9.15 -5.16
N LEU A 201 -6.51 -8.65 -5.15
CA LEU A 201 -6.97 -7.61 -6.07
C LEU A 201 -6.22 -6.29 -5.88
N ILE A 202 -6.01 -5.86 -4.62
CA ILE A 202 -5.20 -4.69 -4.29
C ILE A 202 -3.77 -4.88 -4.83
N SER A 203 -3.17 -6.05 -4.60
CA SER A 203 -1.80 -6.36 -5.03
C SER A 203 -1.66 -6.34 -6.55
N LEU A 204 -2.68 -6.82 -7.28
CA LEU A 204 -2.71 -6.69 -8.74
C LEU A 204 -2.75 -5.22 -9.15
N ASN A 205 -3.59 -4.39 -8.54
CA ASN A 205 -3.63 -2.96 -8.85
C ASN A 205 -2.28 -2.29 -8.58
N GLU A 206 -1.61 -2.60 -7.48
CA GLU A 206 -0.26 -2.11 -7.18
C GLU A 206 0.76 -2.51 -8.25
N TYR A 207 0.71 -3.76 -8.71
CA TYR A 207 1.56 -4.24 -9.80
C TYR A 207 1.28 -3.47 -11.11
N LEU A 208 0.01 -3.30 -11.46
CA LEU A 208 -0.38 -2.59 -12.69
C LEU A 208 -0.06 -1.10 -12.63
N PHE A 209 -0.18 -0.43 -11.47
CA PHE A 209 0.32 0.93 -11.31
C PHE A 209 1.81 1.02 -11.63
N LYS A 210 2.60 0.04 -11.16
CA LYS A 210 4.03 -0.01 -11.42
C LYS A 210 4.31 -0.20 -12.91
N GLU A 211 3.69 -1.19 -13.54
CA GLU A 211 3.98 -1.53 -14.94
C GLU A 211 3.44 -0.51 -15.94
N TRP A 212 2.20 -0.08 -15.77
CA TRP A 212 1.54 0.81 -16.73
C TRP A 212 1.99 2.25 -16.52
N TYR A 213 2.04 2.74 -15.29
CA TYR A 213 2.29 4.15 -15.03
C TYR A 213 3.75 4.46 -14.73
N ILE A 214 4.32 3.81 -13.72
CA ILE A 214 5.66 4.15 -13.20
C ILE A 214 6.76 3.78 -14.20
N HIS A 215 6.83 2.51 -14.60
CA HIS A 215 7.86 2.03 -15.54
C HIS A 215 7.78 2.73 -16.89
N ARG A 216 6.56 3.06 -17.37
CA ARG A 216 6.39 3.86 -18.59
C ARG A 216 7.05 5.23 -18.44
N GLN A 217 6.76 5.94 -17.35
CA GLN A 217 7.29 7.28 -17.11
C GLN A 217 8.81 7.25 -16.94
N GLU A 218 9.35 6.32 -16.16
CA GLU A 218 10.80 6.13 -15.97
C GLU A 218 11.50 5.84 -17.30
N ARG A 219 10.96 4.92 -18.11
CA ARG A 219 11.48 4.59 -19.43
C ARG A 219 11.46 5.81 -20.36
N THR A 220 10.37 6.57 -20.39
CA THR A 220 10.25 7.78 -21.21
C THR A 220 11.28 8.83 -20.80
N GLN A 221 11.48 9.06 -19.50
CA GLN A 221 12.48 10.00 -18.99
C GLN A 221 13.91 9.56 -19.34
N MET A 222 14.23 8.27 -19.15
CA MET A 222 15.54 7.72 -19.48
C MET A 222 15.85 7.86 -20.98
N MET A 223 14.91 7.50 -21.86
CA MET A 223 15.11 7.61 -23.31
C MET A 223 15.26 9.08 -23.74
N LYS A 224 14.48 9.99 -23.14
CA LYS A 224 14.62 11.43 -23.36
C LYS A 224 16.02 11.91 -22.96
N ALA A 225 16.51 11.54 -21.79
CA ALA A 225 17.84 11.90 -21.32
C ALA A 225 18.96 11.42 -22.26
N ILE A 226 18.88 10.17 -22.74
CA ILE A 226 19.82 9.62 -23.72
C ILE A 226 19.79 10.41 -25.03
N SER A 227 18.59 10.68 -25.56
CA SER A 227 18.42 11.43 -26.82
C SER A 227 18.97 12.86 -26.73
N THR A 228 18.71 13.55 -25.61
CA THR A 228 19.24 14.89 -25.35
C THR A 228 20.76 14.87 -25.27
N ALA A 229 21.35 13.95 -24.52
CA ALA A 229 22.80 13.82 -24.41
C ALA A 229 23.47 13.53 -25.76
N ALA A 230 22.85 12.71 -26.61
CA ALA A 230 23.34 12.44 -27.96
C ALA A 230 23.25 13.68 -28.87
N GLN A 231 22.17 14.45 -28.78
CA GLN A 231 21.98 15.69 -29.55
C GLN A 231 22.99 16.76 -29.15
N THR A 232 23.18 17.00 -27.84
CA THR A 232 24.18 17.96 -27.34
C THR A 232 25.60 17.61 -27.81
N LYS A 233 25.96 16.32 -27.83
CA LYS A 233 27.26 15.87 -28.37
C LYS A 233 27.41 16.10 -29.87
N LYS A 234 26.35 15.93 -30.66
CA LYS A 234 26.37 16.21 -32.11
C LYS A 234 26.51 17.71 -32.38
N GLU A 235 25.79 18.54 -31.64
CA GLU A 235 25.84 20.01 -31.75
C GLU A 235 27.22 20.55 -31.34
N ALA A 236 27.81 20.01 -30.27
CA ALA A 236 29.18 20.36 -29.86
C ALA A 236 30.23 19.98 -30.93
N LYS A 237 30.09 18.83 -31.58
CA LYS A 237 30.98 18.44 -32.69
C LYS A 237 30.81 19.35 -33.92
N ASN A 238 29.58 19.71 -34.27
CA ASN A 238 29.30 20.60 -35.40
C ASN A 238 29.68 22.07 -35.12
N GLY A 239 29.64 22.51 -33.87
CA GLY A 239 30.10 23.83 -33.43
C GLY A 239 31.63 23.97 -33.39
N GLY A 240 32.35 22.89 -33.05
CA GLY A 240 33.81 22.86 -33.02
C GLY A 240 34.49 22.83 -34.40
N LEU A 241 33.76 22.53 -35.47
CA LEU A 241 34.27 22.51 -36.86
C LEU A 241 34.22 23.88 -37.56
N LYS A 242 33.77 24.96 -36.88
CA LYS A 242 33.64 26.32 -37.47
C LYS A 242 34.74 27.32 -37.07
N GLN A 243 35.80 26.90 -36.39
CA GLN A 243 37.00 27.72 -36.15
C GLN A 243 38.20 26.81 -36.45
N SER A 244 38.93 26.94 -37.56
CA SER A 244 39.87 28.00 -37.95
C SER A 244 40.52 27.63 -39.31
N PRO A 245 41.38 28.43 -39.99
CA PRO A 245 41.85 29.80 -39.72
C PRO A 245 41.71 30.75 -40.93
N SER A 246 41.61 32.07 -40.70
CA SER A 246 41.91 33.07 -41.73
C SER A 246 43.07 33.93 -41.25
N THR A 247 44.22 33.64 -41.87
CA THR A 247 45.35 34.48 -42.27
C THR A 247 45.86 35.57 -41.32
#